data_AF-A0A7Y8LJS5-F1
#
_entry.id   AF-A0A7Y8LJS5-F1
#
_cell.length_a   1.000
_cell.length_b   1.000
_cell.length_c   1.000
_cell.angle_alpha   90.00
_cell.angle_beta   90.00
_cell.angle_gamma   90.00
#
_symmetry.space_group_name_H-M   'P 1'
#
loop_
_entity.id
_entity.type
_entity.pdbx_description
1 polymer ?
#
loop_
_entity_poly.entity_id
_entity_poly.type
_entity_poly.pdbx_seq_one_letter_code
_entity_poly.pdbx_strand_id
1 'polypeptide(L)'
;ISSVPVYPYNRGDMGRTPVFYNFDLNLMHDFVPFSSRESMKIRFELSIFNLFNSSIVTNKSQGIGHPDDGQLQFEHEADIFKGFNTAALMKAQDIRISPMYNLASGFQGPRTLRLQLTFFF
;
A
#
# COMPACT_ATOMS: atom_id res chain seq x y z
N ILE A 1 -21.33 17.71 -5.01
CA ILE A 1 -20.79 16.33 -5.20
C ILE A 1 -19.23 16.28 -5.12
N SER A 2 -18.58 17.35 -4.64
CA SER A 2 -17.12 17.58 -4.65
C SER A 2 -16.23 16.61 -3.83
N SER A 3 -16.78 15.64 -3.09
CA SER A 3 -16.03 14.83 -2.12
C SER A 3 -15.97 13.32 -2.39
N VAL A 4 -16.64 12.81 -3.43
CA VAL A 4 -16.65 11.37 -3.71
C VAL A 4 -15.69 11.05 -4.85
N PRO A 5 -14.62 10.26 -4.60
CA PRO A 5 -13.75 9.75 -5.66
C PRO A 5 -14.57 8.89 -6.62
N VAL A 6 -14.73 9.34 -7.86
CA VAL A 6 -15.33 8.54 -8.93
C VAL A 6 -14.21 7.79 -9.64
N TYR A 7 -14.41 6.49 -9.85
CA TYR A 7 -13.50 5.63 -10.62
C TYR A 7 -14.05 5.45 -12.05
N PRO A 8 -13.73 6.37 -12.97
CA PRO A 8 -14.36 6.39 -14.30
C PRO A 8 -14.08 5.16 -15.16
N TYR A 9 -12.96 4.48 -14.91
CA TYR A 9 -12.58 3.25 -15.60
C TYR A 9 -12.66 2.01 -14.69
N ASN A 10 -13.44 2.10 -13.60
CA ASN A 10 -13.51 1.08 -12.55
C ASN A 10 -12.10 0.74 -12.00
N ARG A 11 -11.95 -0.43 -11.37
CA ARG A 11 -10.63 -0.98 -10.98
C ARG A 11 -9.89 -1.70 -12.12
N GLY A 12 -10.39 -1.58 -13.35
CA GLY A 12 -9.90 -2.32 -14.52
C GLY A 12 -8.67 -1.69 -15.16
N ASP A 13 -8.60 -0.35 -15.23
CA ASP A 13 -7.46 0.37 -15.81
C ASP A 13 -6.35 0.67 -14.78
N MET A 14 -6.72 0.72 -13.50
CA MET A 14 -5.83 0.91 -12.36
C MET A 14 -5.07 -0.40 -12.17
N GLY A 15 -4.09 -0.61 -13.06
CA GLY A 15 -3.54 -1.92 -13.36
C GLY A 15 -3.16 -2.65 -12.08
N ARG A 16 -3.58 -3.91 -12.00
CA ARG A 16 -3.25 -4.82 -10.89
C ARG A 16 -1.79 -4.62 -10.47
N THR A 17 -1.56 -4.47 -9.17
CA THR A 17 -0.20 -4.58 -8.66
C THR A 17 0.34 -5.98 -8.99
N PRO A 18 1.66 -6.14 -9.15
CA PRO A 18 2.26 -7.45 -9.29
C PRO A 18 1.86 -8.37 -8.12
N VAL A 19 1.98 -9.68 -8.33
CA VAL A 19 1.70 -10.67 -7.26
C VAL A 19 2.55 -10.34 -6.04
N PHE A 20 1.88 -10.14 -4.90
CA PHE A 20 2.53 -9.87 -3.64
C PHE A 20 3.03 -11.18 -3.01
N TYR A 21 4.32 -11.21 -2.67
CA TYR A 21 4.92 -12.26 -1.86
C TYR A 21 5.80 -11.61 -0.79
N ASN A 22 5.67 -12.08 0.45
CA ASN A 22 6.49 -11.66 1.56
C ASN A 22 6.85 -12.88 2.39
N PHE A 23 8.11 -12.98 2.82
CA PHE A 23 8.57 -14.04 3.68
C PHE A 23 9.19 -13.43 4.92
N ASP A 24 8.62 -13.77 6.07
CA ASP A 24 9.10 -13.34 7.38
C ASP A 24 9.60 -14.57 8.14
N LEU A 25 10.67 -14.41 8.90
CA LEU A 25 11.27 -15.47 9.72
C LEU A 25 11.26 -15.03 11.19
N ASN A 26 10.76 -15.90 12.07
CA ASN A 26 10.94 -15.73 13.51
C ASN A 26 11.67 -16.94 14.09
N LEU A 27 12.77 -16.70 14.79
CA LEU A 27 13.53 -17.70 15.52
C LEU A 27 13.47 -17.37 17.01
N MET A 28 12.92 -18.28 17.81
CA MET A 28 12.79 -18.13 19.25
C MET A 28 13.49 -19.28 19.95
N HIS A 29 14.32 -18.96 20.94
CA HIS A 29 14.99 -19.95 21.76
C HIS A 29 14.88 -19.60 23.24
N ASP A 30 14.28 -20.52 24.00
CA ASP A 30 14.14 -20.43 25.45
C ASP A 30 15.20 -21.31 26.09
N PHE A 31 15.95 -20.76 27.05
CA PHE A 31 16.88 -21.54 27.86
C PHE A 31 16.71 -21.22 29.34
N VAL A 32 16.93 -22.25 30.16
CA VAL A 32 16.96 -22.15 31.62
C VAL A 32 18.42 -21.96 32.03
N PRO A 33 18.85 -20.75 32.42
CA PRO A 33 20.26 -20.46 32.69
C PRO A 33 20.82 -21.20 33.92
N PHE A 34 19.96 -21.60 34.86
CA PHE A 34 20.37 -22.26 36.10
C PHE A 34 19.52 -23.50 36.37
N SER A 35 20.15 -24.68 36.43
CA SER A 35 19.49 -25.95 36.77
C SER A 35 18.85 -25.95 38.15
N SER A 36 19.31 -25.08 39.07
CA SER A 36 18.77 -24.92 40.42
C SER A 36 17.59 -23.94 40.52
N ARG A 37 17.22 -23.25 39.43
CA ARG A 37 16.10 -22.28 39.40
C ARG A 37 15.27 -22.45 38.12
N GLU A 38 14.44 -23.48 38.09
CA GLU A 38 13.53 -23.78 36.97
C GLU A 38 12.50 -22.67 36.67
N SER A 39 12.24 -21.75 37.62
CA SER A 39 11.34 -20.62 37.43
C SER A 39 11.95 -19.52 36.56
N MET A 40 13.28 -19.41 36.50
CA MET A 40 13.96 -18.41 35.68
C MET A 40 14.13 -18.91 34.25
N LYS A 41 13.56 -18.20 33.29
CA LYS A 41 13.75 -18.47 31.86
C LYS A 41 14.21 -17.21 31.14
N ILE A 42 15.11 -17.40 30.18
CA ILE A 42 15.53 -16.33 29.28
C ILE A 42 15.16 -16.76 27.86
N ARG A 43 14.54 -15.83 27.12
CA ARG A 43 14.17 -16.02 25.72
C ARG A 43 14.97 -15.09 24.84
N PHE A 44 15.61 -15.68 23.84
CA PHE A 44 16.14 -14.98 22.68
C PHE A 44 15.14 -15.08 21.53
N GLU A 45 14.80 -13.94 20.94
CA GLU A 45 13.92 -13.89 19.78
C GLU A 45 14.55 -13.04 18.67
N LEU A 46 14.64 -13.61 17.47
CA LEU A 46 15.11 -12.96 16.26
C LEU A 46 13.99 -12.96 15.22
N SER A 47 13.43 -11.79 14.96
CA SER A 47 12.43 -11.57 13.92
C SER A 47 13.05 -10.86 12.73
N ILE A 48 12.91 -11.43 11.53
CA ILE A 48 13.32 -10.83 10.26
C ILE A 48 12.08 -10.66 9.40
N PHE A 49 11.75 -9.40 9.07
CA PHE A 49 10.66 -9.07 8.16
C PHE A 49 11.21 -8.81 6.77
N ASN A 50 10.51 -9.29 5.74
CA ASN A 50 10.95 -9.23 4.34
C ASN A 50 12.34 -9.86 4.16
N LEU A 51 12.49 -11.14 4.52
CA LEU A 51 13.75 -11.89 4.52
C LEU A 51 14.51 -11.79 3.19
N PHE A 52 13.77 -11.89 2.08
CA PHE A 52 14.31 -11.82 0.72
C PHE A 52 14.46 -10.40 0.17
N ASN A 53 14.10 -9.38 0.95
CA ASN A 53 14.22 -7.96 0.60
C ASN A 53 13.57 -7.61 -0.74
N SER A 54 12.36 -8.11 -0.97
CA SER A 54 11.59 -7.77 -2.17
C SER A 54 11.03 -6.35 -2.07
N SER A 55 11.01 -5.64 -3.21
CA SER A 55 10.45 -4.28 -3.35
C SER A 55 9.24 -4.32 -4.27
N ILE A 56 8.19 -5.02 -3.84
CA ILE A 56 6.99 -5.20 -4.64
C ILE A 56 6.13 -3.94 -4.56
N VAL A 57 5.60 -3.51 -5.71
CA VAL A 57 4.66 -2.38 -5.78
C VAL A 57 3.37 -2.76 -5.02
N THR A 58 3.05 -2.02 -3.97
CA THR A 58 1.85 -2.21 -3.15
C THR A 58 0.73 -1.25 -3.51
N ASN A 59 1.07 -0.12 -4.15
CA ASN A 59 0.09 0.88 -4.55
C ASN A 59 0.49 1.59 -5.85
N LYS A 60 -0.51 2.14 -6.54
CA LYS A 60 -0.35 3.02 -7.70
C LYS A 60 -1.11 4.32 -7.50
N SER A 61 -0.68 5.38 -8.16
CA SER A 61 -1.42 6.64 -8.15
C SER A 61 -2.70 6.51 -8.96
N GLN A 62 -3.83 6.87 -8.35
CA GLN A 62 -5.17 6.72 -8.94
C GLN A 62 -5.78 8.05 -9.42
N GLY A 63 -5.12 9.18 -9.15
CA GLY A 63 -5.59 10.50 -9.59
C GLY A 63 -5.32 10.70 -11.07
N ILE A 64 -6.39 10.70 -11.89
CA ILE A 64 -6.26 10.88 -13.33
C ILE A 64 -6.02 12.34 -13.74
N GLY A 65 -6.63 13.30 -13.05
CA GLY A 65 -6.42 14.74 -13.31
C GLY A 65 -5.11 15.24 -12.72
N HIS A 66 -4.48 16.21 -13.38
CA HIS A 66 -3.32 16.90 -12.82
C HIS A 66 -3.69 17.65 -11.52
N PRO A 67 -2.82 17.65 -10.49
CA PRO A 67 -3.13 18.34 -9.21
C PRO A 67 -3.41 19.84 -9.35
N ASP A 68 -2.84 20.48 -10.37
CA ASP A 68 -3.04 21.90 -10.66
C ASP A 68 -4.35 22.18 -11.41
N ASP A 69 -5.01 21.14 -11.93
CA ASP A 69 -6.24 21.28 -12.68
C ASP A 69 -7.46 21.12 -11.74
N GLY A 70 -8.55 21.81 -12.05
CA GLY A 70 -9.78 21.76 -11.26
C GLY A 70 -10.51 20.42 -11.34
N GLN A 71 -11.62 20.32 -10.60
CA GLN A 71 -12.51 19.16 -10.71
C GLN A 71 -13.20 19.12 -12.07
N LEU A 72 -13.48 17.92 -12.58
CA LEU A 72 -14.35 17.71 -13.74
C LEU A 72 -15.71 18.35 -13.51
N GLN A 73 -16.09 19.25 -14.42
CA GLN A 73 -17.37 19.95 -14.39
C GLN A 73 -18.41 19.17 -15.20
N PHE A 74 -19.67 19.26 -14.78
CA PHE A 74 -20.81 18.69 -15.50
C PHE A 74 -21.85 19.78 -15.70
N GLU A 75 -22.55 19.79 -16.83
CA GLU A 75 -23.61 20.78 -17.09
C GLU A 75 -24.77 20.63 -16.10
N HIS A 76 -25.14 19.39 -15.77
CA HIS A 76 -26.13 19.08 -14.74
C HIS A 76 -25.58 18.04 -13.76
N GLU A 77 -25.88 18.18 -12.47
CA GLU A 77 -25.42 17.23 -11.44
C GLU A 77 -25.88 15.79 -11.71
N ALA A 78 -27.05 15.63 -12.35
CA ALA A 78 -27.60 14.33 -12.71
C ALA A 78 -26.78 13.58 -13.77
N ASP A 79 -25.97 14.28 -14.56
CA ASP A 79 -25.19 13.67 -15.65
C ASP A 79 -24.09 12.74 -15.13
N ILE A 80 -23.65 12.94 -13.88
CA ILE A 80 -22.69 12.06 -13.19
C ILE A 80 -23.23 10.63 -13.08
N PHE A 81 -24.54 10.46 -12.89
CA PHE A 81 -25.16 9.15 -12.67
C PHE A 81 -25.57 8.44 -13.98
N LYS A 82 -25.53 9.13 -15.12
CA LYS A 82 -25.88 8.55 -16.43
C LYS A 82 -24.73 7.72 -17.03
N GLY A 83 -23.55 7.77 -16.40
CA GLY A 83 -22.30 7.30 -16.98
C GLY A 83 -21.74 8.33 -17.96
N PHE A 84 -20.44 8.58 -17.87
CA PHE A 84 -19.77 9.62 -18.67
C PHE A 84 -18.42 9.13 -19.17
N ASN A 85 -17.99 9.66 -20.33
CA ASN A 85 -16.65 9.42 -20.84
C ASN A 85 -15.69 10.47 -20.30
N THR A 86 -14.85 10.06 -19.35
CA THR A 86 -13.93 10.97 -18.65
C THR A 86 -12.85 11.53 -19.56
N ALA A 87 -12.25 10.74 -20.46
CA ALA A 87 -11.26 11.25 -21.39
C ALA A 87 -11.83 12.34 -22.30
N ALA A 88 -13.09 12.17 -22.76
CA ALA A 88 -13.76 13.17 -23.59
C ALA A 88 -14.04 14.47 -22.82
N LEU A 89 -14.52 14.37 -21.57
CA LEU A 89 -14.77 15.54 -20.71
C LEU A 89 -13.48 16.26 -20.32
N MET A 90 -12.43 15.53 -19.96
CA MET A 90 -11.12 16.12 -19.66
C MET A 90 -10.58 16.88 -20.88
N LYS A 91 -10.69 16.30 -22.08
CA LYS A 91 -10.28 16.97 -23.32
C LYS A 91 -11.12 18.22 -23.62
N ALA A 92 -12.43 18.18 -23.37
CA ALA A 92 -13.33 19.32 -23.59
C ALA A 92 -13.08 20.48 -22.61
N GLN A 93 -12.58 20.17 -21.40
CA GLN A 93 -12.32 21.12 -20.32
C GLN A 93 -10.84 21.49 -20.17
N ASP A 94 -9.99 21.06 -21.11
CA ASP A 94 -8.53 21.24 -21.09
C ASP A 94 -7.86 20.75 -19.78
N ILE A 95 -8.44 19.70 -19.17
CA ILE A 95 -7.87 19.04 -17.99
C ILE A 95 -6.83 18.02 -18.46
N ARG A 96 -5.61 18.15 -17.95
CA ARG A 96 -4.49 17.29 -18.31
C ARG A 96 -4.52 16.01 -17.51
N ILE A 97 -4.04 14.94 -18.12
CA ILE A 97 -3.79 13.68 -17.43
C ILE A 97 -2.56 13.86 -16.54
N SER A 98 -2.67 13.46 -15.28
CA SER A 98 -1.55 13.48 -14.34
C SER A 98 -0.43 12.57 -14.84
N PRO A 99 0.83 13.02 -14.90
CA PRO A 99 1.96 12.17 -15.27
C PRO A 99 2.19 11.05 -14.25
N MET A 100 1.64 11.20 -13.03
CA MET A 100 1.73 10.18 -11.99
C MET A 100 0.70 9.07 -12.16
N TYR A 101 -0.33 9.26 -13.00
CA TYR A 101 -1.42 8.30 -13.15
C TYR A 101 -0.90 6.90 -13.51
N ASN A 102 -1.35 5.88 -12.78
CA ASN A 102 -0.94 4.47 -12.93
C ASN A 102 0.55 4.17 -12.65
N LEU A 103 1.33 5.15 -12.17
CA LEU A 103 2.69 4.91 -11.68
C LEU A 103 2.67 4.32 -10.26
N ALA A 104 3.71 3.56 -9.91
CA ALA A 104 3.89 3.02 -8.57
C ALA A 104 4.03 4.16 -7.55
N SER A 105 3.17 4.14 -6.53
CA SER A 105 3.15 5.13 -5.43
C SER A 105 3.50 4.52 -4.08
N GLY A 106 3.48 3.19 -3.97
CA GLY A 106 3.82 2.47 -2.76
C GLY A 106 4.60 1.20 -3.06
N PHE A 107 5.53 0.89 -2.18
CA PHE A 107 6.38 -0.30 -2.25
C PHE A 107 6.35 -1.03 -0.90
N GLN A 108 6.64 -2.33 -0.94
CA GLN A 108 6.93 -3.12 0.25
C GLN A 108 8.10 -2.49 1.02
N GLY A 109 7.98 -2.47 2.35
CA GLY A 109 9.03 -1.94 3.22
C GLY A 109 10.35 -2.71 3.09
N PRO A 110 11.48 -2.06 3.39
CA PRO A 110 12.78 -2.72 3.36
C PRO A 110 12.86 -3.86 4.38
N ARG A 111 13.82 -4.77 4.20
CA ARG A 111 14.11 -5.80 5.20
C ARG A 111 14.44 -5.16 6.55
N THR A 112 13.80 -5.66 7.60
CA THR A 112 14.09 -5.24 8.98
C THR A 112 14.39 -6.44 9.86
N LEU A 113 15.29 -6.24 10.81
CA LEU A 113 15.71 -7.26 11.77
C LEU A 113 15.46 -6.72 13.19
N ARG A 114 14.84 -7.54 14.02
CA ARG A 114 14.60 -7.26 15.43
C ARG A 114 15.16 -8.40 16.28
N LEU A 115 16.02 -8.04 17.22
CA LEU A 115 16.50 -8.92 18.28
C LEU A 115 15.82 -8.51 19.59
N GLN A 116 15.24 -9.48 20.29
CA GLN A 116 14.58 -9.29 21.57
C GLN A 116 15.12 -10.29 22.59
N LEU A 117 15.32 -9.78 23.80
CA LEU A 117 15.65 -10.56 24.99
C LEU A 117 14.50 -10.41 25.99
N THR A 118 13.99 -11.51 26.53
CA THR A 118 12.91 -11.48 27.52
C THR A 118 13.26 -12.34 28.72
N PHE A 119 13.02 -11.80 29.92
CA PHE A 119 13.23 -12.48 31.19
C PHE A 119 11.89 -12.89 31.78
N PHE A 120 11.79 -14.14 32.21
CA PHE A 120 10.67 -14.67 32.96
C PHE A 120 11.16 -14.95 34.40
N PHE A 121 10.42 -14.43 35.39
CA PHE A 121 10.74 -14.53 36.82
C PHE A 121 9.72 -15.43 37.52
#